data_AF-A0A946KRX0-F1
#
_entry.id   AF-A0A946KRX0-F1
#
_cell.length_a   1.000
_cell.length_b   1.000
_cell.length_c   1.000
_cell.angle_alpha   90.00
_cell.angle_beta   90.00
_cell.angle_gamma   90.00
#
_symmetry.space_group_name_H-M   'P 1'
#
loop_
_entity.id
_entity.type
_entity.pdbx_description
1 polymer ?
#
loop_
_entity_poly.entity_id
_entity_poly.type
_entity_poly.pdbx_seq_one_letter_code
_entity_poly.pdbx_strand_id
1 'polypeptide(L)' 'MHQPLAFIHTDSKIARNVVIEPFVTIEKDVEIGSGTWIGSNVTIMEGARIGKN' A
#
# COMPACT_ATOMS: atom_id res chain seq x y z
N MET A 1 10.95 3.73 2.73
CA MET A 1 11.60 4.24 1.50
C MET A 1 10.51 4.26 0.44
N HIS A 2 10.01 5.43 0.05
CA HIS A 2 8.95 5.52 -0.96
C HIS A 2 9.63 5.35 -2.33
N GLN A 3 9.47 4.18 -2.95
CA GLN A 3 10.03 3.99 -4.28
C GLN A 3 9.16 4.75 -5.31
N PRO A 4 9.76 5.52 -6.23
CA PRO A 4 9.04 6.40 -7.15
C PRO A 4 8.19 5.66 -8.21
N LEU A 5 8.14 4.33 -8.14
CA LEU A 5 7.44 3.47 -9.10
C LEU A 5 6.13 2.89 -8.55
N ALA A 6 5.76 3.21 -7.31
CA ALA A 6 4.47 2.84 -6.74
C ALA A 6 3.45 3.99 -6.90
N PHE A 7 2.25 3.66 -7.36
CA PHE A 7 1.13 4.58 -7.39
C PHE A 7 0.34 4.44 -6.10
N ILE A 8 0.21 5.52 -5.34
CA ILE A 8 -0.52 5.54 -4.07
C ILE A 8 -1.51 6.68 -4.10
N HIS A 9 -2.80 6.37 -3.98
CA HIS A 9 -3.83 7.38 -3.87
C HIS A 9 -3.73 8.12 -2.52
N THR A 10 -3.89 9.45 -2.53
CA THR A 10 -3.76 10.30 -1.33
C THR A 10 -4.73 9.92 -0.21
N ASP A 11 -5.92 9.41 -0.57
CA ASP A 11 -6.94 8.95 0.40
C ASP A 11 -6.66 7.58 1.00
N SER A 12 -5.57 6.90 0.62
CA SER A 12 -5.17 5.65 1.24
C SER A 12 -4.50 5.90 2.61
N LYS A 13 -4.81 5.04 3.59
CA LYS A 13 -4.24 5.10 4.93
C LYS A 13 -3.21 4.00 5.11
N ILE A 14 -1.95 4.36 5.07
CA ILE A 14 -0.84 3.42 5.14
C ILE A 14 -0.02 3.68 6.41
N ALA A 15 0.21 2.64 7.21
CA ALA A 15 1.07 2.75 8.38
C ALA A 15 2.55 3.01 8.01
N ARG A 16 3.30 3.70 8.89
CA ARG A 16 4.67 4.17 8.60
C ARG A 16 5.70 3.07 8.34
N ASN A 17 5.48 1.86 8.85
CA ASN A 17 6.40 0.72 8.75
C ASN A 17 5.94 -0.32 7.70
N VAL A 18 5.11 0.09 6.74
CA VAL A 18 4.75 -0.74 5.59
C VAL A 18 5.86 -0.67 4.55
N VAL A 19 6.24 -1.82 4.01
CA VAL A 19 7.18 -1.92 2.89
C VAL A 19 6.38 -2.05 1.60
N ILE A 20 6.59 -1.14 0.66
CA ILE A 20 5.92 -1.12 -0.65
C ILE A 20 7.01 -1.19 -1.72
N GLU A 21 6.98 -2.25 -2.50
CA GLU A 21 7.89 -2.48 -3.63
C GLU A 21 7.45 -1.75 -4.92
N PRO A 22 8.26 -1.75 -6.00
CA PRO A 22 7.92 -1.08 -7.25
C PRO A 22 6.67 -1.65 -7.93
N PHE A 23 6.05 -0.84 -8.79
CA PHE A 23 4.90 -1.23 -9.62
C PHE A 23 3.66 -1.65 -8.82
N VAL A 24 3.59 -1.25 -7.56
CA VAL A 24 2.40 -1.42 -6.74
C VAL A 24 1.41 -0.31 -7.05
N THR A 25 0.14 -0.66 -7.21
CA THR A 25 -0.97 0.29 -7.36
C THR A 25 -1.87 0.20 -6.14
N ILE A 26 -2.05 1.31 -5.43
CA ILE A 26 -2.94 1.45 -4.29
C ILE A 26 -4.01 2.46 -4.64
N GLU A 27 -5.25 1.99 -4.77
CA GLU A 27 -6.41 2.82 -5.06
C GLU A 27 -6.91 3.61 -3.83
N LYS A 28 -7.95 4.42 -4.02
CA LYS A 28 -8.58 5.21 -2.97
C LYS A 28 -9.27 4.33 -1.93
N ASP A 29 -9.48 4.84 -0.72
CA ASP A 29 -10.13 4.11 0.38
C ASP A 29 -9.48 2.74 0.68
N VAL A 30 -8.15 2.67 0.67
CA VAL A 30 -7.38 1.50 1.09
C VAL A 30 -6.80 1.76 2.48
N GLU A 31 -6.85 0.78 3.38
CA GLU A 31 -6.15 0.85 4.68
C GLU A 31 -5.16 -0.30 4.82
N ILE A 32 -3.91 0.02 5.17
CA ILE A 32 -2.83 -0.95 5.35
C ILE A 32 -2.21 -0.79 6.73
N GLY A 33 -2.33 -1.83 7.53
CA GLY A 33 -1.79 -1.93 8.89
C GLY A 33 -0.27 -2.02 8.94
N SER A 34 0.26 -1.71 10.12
CA SER A 34 1.70 -1.75 10.41
C SER A 34 2.30 -3.14 10.22
N GLY A 35 3.55 -3.21 9.75
CA GLY A 35 4.30 -4.47 9.62
C GLY A 35 4.01 -5.24 8.32
N THR A 36 3.16 -4.69 7.45
CA THR A 36 2.81 -5.30 6.17
C THR A 36 3.94 -5.11 5.14
N TRP A 37 4.20 -6.15 4.37
CA TRP A 37 5.06 -6.09 3.18
C TRP A 37 4.22 -6.35 1.93
N ILE A 38 4.26 -5.39 1.00
CA ILE A 38 3.59 -5.46 -0.30
C ILE A 38 4.68 -5.64 -1.35
N GLY A 39 4.69 -6.83 -1.97
CA GLY A 39 5.62 -7.18 -3.04
C GLY A 39 5.33 -6.45 -4.36
N SER A 40 6.28 -6.57 -5.29
CA SER A 40 6.22 -5.91 -6.60
C SER A 40 5.03 -6.37 -7.45
N ASN A 41 4.48 -5.47 -8.28
CA ASN A 41 3.35 -5.74 -9.21
C ASN A 41 2.02 -6.12 -8.54
N VAL A 42 1.78 -5.64 -7.32
CA VAL A 42 0.50 -5.84 -6.61
C VAL A 42 -0.46 -4.68 -6.90
N THR A 43 -1.73 -5.00 -7.14
CA THR A 43 -2.82 -4.01 -7.23
C THR A 43 -3.76 -4.19 -6.04
N ILE A 44 -3.94 -3.12 -5.26
CA ILE A 44 -4.88 -3.05 -4.14
C ILE A 44 -6.02 -2.12 -4.55
N MET A 45 -7.18 -2.73 -4.75
CA MET A 45 -8.40 -2.06 -5.22
C MET A 45 -9.08 -1.27 -4.09
N GLU A 46 -9.96 -0.35 -4.48
CA GLU A 46 -10.79 0.45 -3.57
C GLU A 46 -11.51 -0.40 -2.51
N GLY A 47 -11.49 0.07 -1.26
CA GLY A 47 -12.17 -0.58 -0.12
C GLY A 47 -11.37 -1.68 0.57
N ALA A 48 -10.16 -2.01 0.10
CA ALA A 48 -9.34 -3.04 0.74
C ALA A 48 -8.90 -2.63 2.17
N ARG A 49 -8.88 -3.61 3.08
CA ARG A 49 -8.42 -3.46 4.47
C ARG A 49 -7.42 -4.56 4.80
N ILE A 50 -6.15 -4.21 4.86
CA ILE A 50 -5.07 -5.12 5.22
C ILE A 50 -4.72 -4.87 6.69
N GLY A 51 -4.82 -5.92 7.50
CA GLY A 51 -4.55 -5.87 8.93
C GLY A 51 -3.07 -5.61 9.26
N LYS A 52 -2.75 -5.65 10.56
CA LYS A 52 -1.37 -5.62 11.04
C LYS A 52 -0.75 -7.02 11.01
N ASN A 53 0.55 -7.09 10.72
CA ASN A 53 1.37 -8.28 10.91
C ASN A 53 2.25 -8.11 12.15
#